data_AF-A0A7Y6E4S7-F1
#
_entry.id   AF-A0A7Y6E4S7-F1
#
_cell.length_a   1.000
_cell.length_b   1.000
_cell.length_c   1.000
_cell.angle_alpha   90.00
_cell.angle_beta   90.00
_cell.angle_gamma   90.00
#
_symmetry.space_group_name_H-M   'P 1'
#
loop_
_entity.id
_entity.type
_entity.pdbx_description
1 polymer ?
#
loop_
_entity_poly.entity_id
_entity_poly.type
_entity_poly.pdbx_seq_one_letter_code
_entity_poly.pdbx_strand_id
1 'polypeptide(L)' 'WTEIVGPGIAAHCTPERFEDGRLVVRTDSDNYATHVRWLAPKLLARINQELGDGTVTFIEVRGPAGERRRGRWSAGG' A
#
# COMPACT_ATOMS: atom_id res chain seq x y z
N TRP A 1 7.25 7.75 8.17
CA TRP A 1 5.94 7.16 7.84
C TRP A 1 4.84 7.70 8.75
N THR A 2 4.87 7.44 10.06
CA THR A 2 3.89 7.96 11.04
C THR A 2 3.68 9.46 10.97
N GLU A 3 4.75 10.24 10.77
CA GLU A 3 4.64 11.71 10.62
C GLU A 3 3.93 12.14 9.33
N ILE A 4 3.97 11.30 8.30
CA ILE A 4 3.37 11.56 6.98
C ILE A 4 1.90 11.14 6.98
N VAL A 5 1.61 9.90 7.41
CA VAL A 5 0.27 9.29 7.31
C VAL A 5 -0.55 9.37 8.61
N GLY A 6 0.08 9.76 9.71
CA GLY A 6 -0.50 9.79 11.04
C GLY A 6 -0.45 8.45 11.79
N PRO A 7 -0.66 8.48 13.12
CA PRO A 7 -0.56 7.30 13.99
C PRO A 7 -1.62 6.24 13.68
N GLY A 8 -2.83 6.64 13.29
CA GLY A 8 -3.90 5.69 12.98
C GLY A 8 -3.56 4.78 11.79
N ILE A 9 -2.99 5.33 10.72
CA ILE A 9 -2.59 4.52 9.55
C ILE A 9 -1.29 3.79 9.82
N ALA A 10 -0.31 4.46 10.43
CA ALA A 10 0.96 3.82 10.73
C ALA A 10 0.85 2.64 11.71
N ALA A 11 -0.17 2.59 12.56
CA ALA A 11 -0.43 1.46 13.44
C ALA A 11 -0.85 0.19 12.68
N HIS A 12 -1.50 0.36 11.52
CA HIS A 12 -2.12 -0.75 10.78
C HIS A 12 -1.53 -0.99 9.41
N CYS A 13 -0.66 -0.10 8.95
CA CYS A 13 -0.10 -0.10 7.62
C CYS A 13 1.40 0.19 7.68
N THR A 14 2.16 -0.65 6.99
CA THR A 14 3.61 -0.52 6.89
C THR A 14 4.03 -0.42 5.43
N PRO A 15 4.90 0.56 5.07
CA PRO A 15 5.45 0.63 3.73
C PRO A 15 6.42 -0.54 3.51
N GLU A 16 6.23 -1.30 2.43
CA GLU A 16 7.09 -2.44 2.08
C GLU A 16 8.12 -2.11 0.99
N ARG A 17 7.70 -1.32 -0.01
CA ARG A 17 8.50 -1.02 -1.20
C ARG A 17 8.07 0.30 -1.81
N PHE A 18 9.03 1.05 -2.33
CA PHE A 18 8.77 2.26 -3.10
C PHE A 18 9.71 2.30 -4.32
N GLU A 19 9.14 2.16 -5.51
CA GLU A 19 9.88 2.13 -6.78
C GLU A 19 9.00 2.73 -7.88
N ASP A 20 9.59 3.47 -8.82
CA ASP A 20 8.89 4.05 -9.98
C ASP A 20 7.59 4.82 -9.63
N GLY A 21 7.61 5.58 -8.53
CA GLY A 21 6.45 6.32 -8.03
C GLY A 21 5.36 5.46 -7.39
N ARG A 22 5.59 4.16 -7.24
CA ARG A 22 4.64 3.20 -6.70
C ARG A 22 4.98 2.82 -5.27
N LEU A 23 4.17 3.24 -4.32
CA LEU A 23 4.31 2.89 -2.91
C LEU A 23 3.46 1.65 -2.58
N VAL A 24 4.11 0.57 -2.16
CA VAL A 24 3.46 -0.65 -1.67
C VAL A 24 3.34 -0.57 -0.16
N VAL A 25 2.12 -0.76 0.34
CA VAL A 25 1.79 -0.73 1.76
C VAL A 25 1.09 -2.03 2.14
N ARG A 26 1.55 -2.69 3.20
CA ARG A 26 0.90 -3.88 3.78
C ARG A 26 0.08 -3.52 5.00
N THR A 27 -1.15 -4.03 5.04
CA THR A 27 -2.04 -3.91 6.20
C THR A 27 -2.00 -5.18 7.07
N ASP A 28 -2.39 -5.07 8.33
CA ASP A 28 -2.59 -6.22 9.22
C ASP A 28 -3.97 -6.90 9.07
N SER A 29 -4.90 -6.27 8.35
CA SER A 29 -6.30 -6.72 8.23
C SER A 29 -6.91 -6.40 6.88
N ASP A 30 -7.66 -7.34 6.30
CA ASP A 30 -8.40 -7.15 5.05
C ASP A 30 -9.49 -6.07 5.17
N ASN A 31 -10.13 -5.96 6.34
CA ASN A 31 -11.10 -4.90 6.60
C ASN A 31 -10.41 -3.52 6.56
N TYR A 32 -9.24 -3.43 7.20
CA TYR A 32 -8.45 -2.21 7.20
C TYR A 32 -7.91 -1.86 5.80
N ALA A 33 -7.54 -2.86 4.99
CA ALA A 33 -7.12 -2.64 3.61
C ALA A 33 -8.20 -1.96 2.77
N THR A 34 -9.47 -2.32 2.97
CA THR A 34 -10.60 -1.67 2.30
C THR A 34 -10.72 -0.21 2.73
N HIS A 35 -10.66 0.07 4.04
CA HIS A 35 -10.71 1.44 4.55
C HIS A 35 -9.57 2.31 3.99
N VAL A 36 -8.34 1.79 3.96
CA VAL A 36 -7.18 2.52 3.44
C VAL A 36 -7.30 2.79 1.94
N ARG A 37 -7.83 1.85 1.15
CA ARG A 37 -8.08 2.08 -0.29
C ARG A 37 -9.02 3.27 -0.53
N TRP A 38 -10.01 3.47 0.34
CA TRP A 38 -10.92 4.62 0.24
C TRP A 38 -10.21 5.94 0.57
N LEU A 39 -9.27 5.89 1.52
CA LEU A 39 -8.44 7.03 1.91
C LEU A 39 -7.23 7.25 0.99
N ALA A 40 -6.95 6.33 0.06
CA ALA A 40 -5.74 6.33 -0.76
C ALA A 40 -5.51 7.65 -1.53
N PRO A 41 -6.52 8.31 -2.14
CA PRO A 41 -6.30 9.60 -2.81
C PRO A 41 -5.82 10.70 -1.84
N LYS A 42 -6.37 10.73 -0.63
CA LYS A 42 -6.00 11.69 0.40
C LYS A 42 -4.60 11.40 0.95
N LEU A 43 -4.28 10.13 1.16
CA LEU A 43 -2.95 9.65 1.52
C LEU A 43 -1.91 10.03 0.48
N LEU A 44 -2.21 9.81 -0.81
CA LEU A 44 -1.34 10.15 -1.92
C LEU A 44 -0.98 11.63 -1.91
N ALA A 45 -2.00 12.50 -1.80
CA ALA A 45 -1.79 13.94 -1.71
C ALA A 45 -0.93 14.32 -0.49
N ARG A 46 -1.21 13.73 0.69
CA ARG A 46 -0.45 14.00 1.91
C ARG A 46 1.01 13.55 1.80
N ILE A 47 1.25 12.37 1.22
CA ILE A 47 2.61 11.86 1.01
C ILE A 47 3.38 12.75 0.04
N ASN A 48 2.76 13.19 -1.07
CA ASN A 48 3.39 14.10 -2.02
C ASN A 48 3.62 15.51 -1.46
N GLN A 49 2.81 15.98 -0.52
CA GLN A 49 3.11 17.25 0.17
C GLN A 49 4.43 17.22 0.93
N GLU A 50 4.78 16.06 1.50
CA GLU A 50 6.01 15.90 2.28
C GLU A 50 7.21 15.50 1.40
N LEU A 51 6.98 14.72 0.34
CA LEU A 51 8.05 14.17 -0.53
C LEU A 51 8.26 14.95 -1.85
N GLY A 52 7.41 15.92 -2.16
CA GLY A 52 7.36 16.60 -3.45
C GLY A 52 6.25 16.07 -4.36
N ASP A 53 5.68 16.98 -5.14
CA ASP A 53 4.58 16.65 -6.06
C ASP A 53 5.04 15.66 -7.12
N GLY A 54 4.22 14.64 -7.38
CA GLY A 54 4.53 13.58 -8.34
C GLY A 54 5.52 12.51 -7.88
N THR A 55 6.07 12.59 -6.64
CA THR A 55 6.99 11.57 -6.11
C THR A 55 6.30 10.22 -5.97
N VAL A 56 5.07 10.19 -5.46
CA VAL A 56 4.21 9.00 -5.43
C VAL A 56 3.04 9.22 -6.38
N THR A 57 2.88 8.32 -7.34
CA THR A 57 1.80 8.35 -8.33
C THR A 57 0.73 7.29 -8.04
N PHE A 58 1.11 6.23 -7.29
CA PHE A 58 0.20 5.13 -6.98
C PHE A 58 0.50 4.50 -5.62
N ILE A 59 -0.56 4.13 -4.88
CA ILE A 59 -0.47 3.38 -3.63
C ILE A 59 -1.09 1.99 -3.84
N GLU A 60 -0.27 0.94 -3.76
CA GLU A 60 -0.74 -0.45 -3.72
C GLU A 60 -0.97 -0.87 -2.26
N VAL A 61 -2.23 -1.13 -1.91
CA VAL A 61 -2.60 -1.64 -0.58
C VAL A 61 -2.76 -3.16 -0.62
N ARG A 62 -1.86 -3.87 0.06
CA ARG A 62 -1.89 -5.32 0.27
C ARG A 62 -2.53 -5.63 1.62
N GLY A 63 -3.39 -6.64 1.66
CA GLY A 63 -3.91 -7.17 2.92
C GLY A 63 -2.81 -7.84 3.75
N PRO A 64 -3.15 -8.37 4.93
CA PRO A 64 -2.26 -9.24 5.69
C PRO A 64 -1.82 -10.38 4.81
N ALA A 65 -0.65 -10.96 5.07
CA ALA A 65 -0.09 -12.02 4.23
C ALA A 65 -1.04 -13.22 4.12
N GLY A 66 -1.94 -13.18 3.14
CA GLY A 66 -2.76 -14.27 2.66
C GLY A 66 -2.02 -14.87 1.48
N GLU A 67 -1.40 -16.02 1.76
CA GLU A 67 -0.73 -16.91 0.82
C GLU A 67 -1.33 -16.84 -0.60
N ARG A 68 -0.69 -16.11 -1.52
CA ARG A 68 -1.02 -16.18 -2.94
C ARG A 68 -0.22 -17.34 -3.54
N ARG A 69 -0.87 -18.50 -3.57
CA ARG A 69 -0.49 -19.75 -4.25
C ARG A 69 0.35 -19.49 -5.51
N ARG A 70 1.66 -19.74 -5.44
CA ARG A 70 2.46 -20.11 -6.61
C ARG A 70 2.29 -21.61 -6.84
N GLY A 71 1.67 -21.98 -7.95
CA GLY A 71 1.45 -23.36 -8.38
C GLY A 71 0.05 -23.44 -9.00
N ARG A 72 -0.08 -23.42 -10.32
CA ARG A 72 0.44 -24.44 -11.24
C ARG A 72 0.65 -23.80 -12.62
N TRP A 73 1.77 -24.12 -13.26
CA TRP A 73 1.96 -23.90 -14.68
C TRP A 73 1.00 -24.82 -15.44
N SER A 74 0.27 -24.27 -16.41
CA SER A 74 -0.45 -25.06 -17.42
C SER A 74 0.15 -24.72 -18.77
N ALA A 75 0.94 -25.63 -19.33
CA ALA A 75 1.12 -25.84 -20.77
C ALA A 75 1.90 -27.14 -20.95
N GLY A 76 1.26 -28.17 -21.51
CA GLY A 76 1.86 -29.46 -21.82
C GLY A 76 0.83 -30.57 -21.90
N GLY A 77 0.10 -30.62 -23.02
CA GLY A 77 -0.83 -31.67 -23.40
C GLY A 77 -1.27 -31.43 -24.83
#